data_AF-R4L3V9-F1
#
_entry.id   AF-R4L3V9-F1
#
_cell.length_a   1.000
_cell.length_b   1.000
_cell.length_c   1.000
_cell.angle_alpha   90.00
_cell.angle_beta   90.00
_cell.angle_gamma   90.00
#
_symmetry.space_group_name_H-M   'P 1'
#
loop_
_entity.id
_entity.type
_entity.pdbx_description
1 polymer ?
#
loop_
_entity_poly.entity_id
_entity_poly.type
_entity_poly.pdbx_seq_one_letter_code
_entity_poly.pdbx_strand_id
1 'polypeptide(L)'
;MMDVRHRHPRWLHPHMGTTTITGHAPEAYMVALQHVVMTLDADPSWCHWWRASGIPECELGIVAESHLDHLRPSADIRQIDGRIRANFTCAAPPTPAGHPADLVPLAIREVTGMFEVIREAIGLATLPPVPPLPDLPDHTDTLEVTHRALPPDPGDTDPGYLTLTQIQEFFGDEPPLR
;
A
#
# COMPACT_ATOMS: atom_id res chain seq x y z
N MET A 1 1.98 0.13 37.40
CA MET A 1 3.18 0.35 36.59
C MET A 1 2.73 0.24 35.15
N MET A 2 2.43 1.39 34.51
CA MET A 2 1.91 1.41 33.15
C MET A 2 3.06 1.17 32.17
N ASP A 3 2.93 0.11 31.39
CA ASP A 3 3.78 -0.23 30.26
C ASP A 3 3.51 0.79 29.14
N VAL A 4 4.22 1.92 29.18
CA VAL A 4 4.28 2.85 28.05
C VAL A 4 5.18 2.18 27.02
N ARG A 5 4.59 1.25 26.25
CA ARG A 5 5.17 0.76 25.00
C ARG A 5 5.52 2.01 24.21
N HIS A 6 6.80 2.31 24.09
CA HIS A 6 7.28 3.42 23.28
C HIS A 6 6.88 3.09 21.85
N ARG A 7 5.71 3.57 21.41
CA ARG A 7 5.33 3.58 20.00
C ARG A 7 6.36 4.48 19.34
N HIS A 8 7.35 3.87 18.70
CA HIS A 8 8.26 4.61 17.85
C HIS A 8 7.42 5.46 16.89
N PRO A 9 7.72 6.76 16.73
CA PRO A 9 7.01 7.58 15.77
C PRO A 9 7.17 6.92 14.39
N ARG A 10 6.05 6.46 13.84
CA ARG A 10 6.01 5.85 12.51
C ARG A 10 6.17 6.95 11.49
N TRP A 11 7.06 6.73 10.53
CA TRP A 11 7.21 7.63 9.39
C TRP A 11 6.33 7.16 8.22
N LEU A 12 5.92 5.89 8.25
CA LEU A 12 5.13 5.26 7.21
C LEU A 12 3.76 4.86 7.74
N HIS A 13 2.73 5.29 7.01
CA HIS A 13 1.33 5.07 7.33
C HIS A 13 0.69 4.26 6.19
N PRO A 14 0.72 2.91 6.27
CA PRO A 14 0.11 2.08 5.25
C PRO A 14 -1.42 2.12 5.32
N HIS A 15 -2.05 2.25 4.15
CA HIS A 15 -3.47 2.06 3.95
C HIS A 15 -3.68 0.96 2.91
N MET A 16 -4.38 -0.09 3.32
CA MET A 16 -4.60 -1.29 2.49
C MET A 16 -6.01 -1.26 1.92
N GLY A 17 -6.13 -1.46 0.61
CA GLY A 17 -7.38 -1.42 -0.12
C GLY A 17 -7.52 -2.58 -1.10
N THR A 18 -8.76 -2.92 -1.44
CA THR A 18 -9.04 -3.89 -2.50
C THR A 18 -10.33 -3.53 -3.23
N THR A 19 -10.33 -3.72 -4.55
CA THR A 19 -11.56 -3.73 -5.36
C THR A 19 -12.00 -5.16 -5.56
N THR A 20 -13.27 -5.46 -5.26
CA THR A 20 -13.82 -6.81 -5.44
C THR A 20 -14.98 -6.78 -6.43
N ILE A 21 -14.77 -7.36 -7.62
CA ILE A 21 -15.86 -7.71 -8.56
C ILE A 21 -16.46 -9.08 -8.20
N THR A 22 -15.64 -9.99 -7.67
CA THR A 22 -16.01 -11.40 -7.38
C THR A 22 -16.19 -11.71 -5.90
N GLY A 23 -16.20 -10.69 -5.03
CA GLY A 23 -16.42 -10.82 -3.59
C GLY A 23 -15.29 -11.48 -2.78
N HIS A 24 -14.17 -11.85 -3.41
CA HIS A 24 -13.01 -12.41 -2.71
C HIS A 24 -11.86 -11.40 -2.77
N ALA A 25 -11.60 -10.73 -1.65
CA ALA A 25 -10.40 -9.91 -1.49
C ALA A 25 -9.16 -10.82 -1.51
N PRO A 26 -8.02 -10.39 -2.09
CA PRO A 26 -6.80 -11.16 -2.08
C PRO A 26 -6.10 -11.03 -0.72
N GLU A 27 -6.75 -11.50 0.35
CA GLU A 27 -6.35 -11.29 1.75
C GLU A 27 -4.90 -11.71 2.02
N ALA A 28 -4.49 -12.91 1.56
CA ALA A 28 -3.13 -13.39 1.75
C ALA A 28 -2.07 -12.49 1.09
N TYR A 29 -2.41 -11.89 -0.06
CA TYR A 29 -1.54 -10.95 -0.75
C TYR A 29 -1.47 -9.61 -0.01
N MET A 30 -2.61 -9.10 0.48
CA MET A 30 -2.66 -7.88 1.30
C MET A 30 -1.87 -8.04 2.61
N VAL A 31 -1.96 -9.21 3.25
CA VAL A 31 -1.14 -9.55 4.42
C VAL A 31 0.35 -9.54 4.07
N ALA A 32 0.74 -10.15 2.95
CA ALA A 32 2.14 -10.15 2.51
C ALA A 32 2.66 -8.72 2.23
N LEU A 33 1.86 -7.87 1.58
CA LEU A 33 2.19 -6.46 1.34
C LEU A 33 2.33 -5.69 2.65
N GLN A 34 1.38 -5.82 3.57
CA GLN A 34 1.45 -5.16 4.87
C GLN A 34 2.68 -5.62 5.65
N HIS A 35 2.99 -6.91 5.65
CA HIS A 35 4.14 -7.46 6.33
C HIS A 35 5.45 -6.83 5.89
N VAL A 36 5.63 -6.68 4.57
CA VAL A 36 6.80 -5.99 4.01
C VAL A 36 6.81 -4.54 4.46
N VAL A 37 5.71 -3.80 4.27
CA VAL A 37 5.63 -2.37 4.62
C VAL A 37 5.93 -2.11 6.10
N MET A 38 5.36 -2.93 7.00
CA MET A 38 5.60 -2.83 8.43
C MET A 38 7.06 -3.14 8.80
N THR A 39 7.70 -4.05 8.08
CA THR A 39 9.13 -4.33 8.26
C THR A 39 9.98 -3.12 7.84
N LEU A 40 9.63 -2.45 6.73
CA LEU A 40 10.33 -1.25 6.27
C LEU A 40 10.12 -0.04 7.21
N ASP A 41 8.90 0.15 7.73
CA ASP A 41 8.59 1.21 8.72
C ASP A 41 9.49 1.08 9.97
N ALA A 42 9.69 -0.16 10.43
CA ALA A 42 10.48 -0.48 11.61
C ALA A 42 12.01 -0.46 11.38
N ASP A 43 12.49 -0.47 10.13
CA ASP A 43 13.92 -0.56 9.84
C ASP A 43 14.65 0.80 10.01
N PRO A 44 15.75 0.86 10.78
CA PRO A 44 16.49 2.11 10.99
C PRO A 44 17.11 2.70 9.74
N SER A 45 17.53 1.87 8.77
CA SER A 45 18.16 2.34 7.53
C SER A 45 17.12 3.00 6.64
N TRP A 46 15.94 2.39 6.52
CA TRP A 46 14.78 2.95 5.83
C TRP A 46 14.28 4.24 6.49
N CYS A 47 14.18 4.26 7.83
CA CYS A 47 13.82 5.47 8.55
C CYS A 47 14.85 6.60 8.35
N HIS A 48 16.16 6.29 8.38
CA HIS A 48 17.20 7.28 8.11
C HIS A 48 17.16 7.81 6.68
N TRP A 49 16.97 6.91 5.72
CA TRP A 49 16.79 7.26 4.30
C TRP A 49 15.59 8.19 4.10
N TRP A 50 14.44 7.87 4.70
CA TRP A 50 13.26 8.73 4.61
C TRP A 50 13.50 10.10 5.23
N ARG A 51 14.14 10.17 6.41
CA ARG A 51 14.46 11.45 7.07
C ARG A 51 15.32 12.37 6.21
N ALA A 52 16.15 11.83 5.31
CA ALA A 52 16.94 12.65 4.39
C ALA A 52 16.08 13.43 3.38
N SER A 53 14.81 13.09 3.20
CA SER A 53 13.85 13.89 2.42
C SER A 53 13.46 15.21 3.09
N GLY A 54 13.63 15.31 4.42
CA GLY A 54 13.08 16.41 5.22
C GLY A 54 11.56 16.35 5.40
N ILE A 55 10.89 15.32 4.86
CA ILE A 55 9.45 15.09 4.99
C ILE A 55 9.21 14.19 6.21
N PRO A 56 8.34 14.57 7.17
CA PRO A 56 8.15 13.81 8.40
C PRO A 56 7.47 12.45 8.15
N GLU A 57 6.51 12.39 7.23
CA GLU A 57 5.61 11.24 7.10
C GLU A 57 5.25 10.93 5.64
N CYS A 58 5.01 9.64 5.39
CA CYS A 58 4.53 9.05 4.14
C CYS A 58 3.25 8.27 4.41
N GLU A 59 2.14 8.67 3.79
CA GLU A 59 0.91 7.90 3.67
C GLU A 59 0.99 7.06 2.40
N LEU A 60 1.06 5.73 2.56
CA LEU A 60 1.19 4.77 1.47
C LEU A 60 -0.12 4.00 1.29
N GLY A 61 -0.91 4.38 0.30
CA GLY A 61 -2.12 3.65 -0.10
C GLY A 61 -1.79 2.57 -1.13
N ILE A 62 -2.18 1.32 -0.86
CA ILE A 62 -2.01 0.21 -1.79
C ILE A 62 -3.39 -0.42 -2.04
N VAL A 63 -3.84 -0.39 -3.28
CA VAL A 63 -5.10 -0.98 -3.71
C VAL A 63 -4.84 -2.19 -4.60
N ALA A 64 -5.20 -3.39 -4.13
CA ALA A 64 -5.15 -4.59 -4.95
C ALA A 64 -6.40 -4.71 -5.82
N GLU A 65 -6.20 -4.70 -7.14
CA GLU A 65 -7.22 -4.85 -8.18
C GLU A 65 -7.25 -6.29 -8.71
N SER A 66 -8.38 -6.72 -9.27
CA SER A 66 -8.47 -8.05 -9.87
C SER A 66 -7.58 -8.13 -11.10
N HIS A 67 -6.94 -9.28 -11.33
CA HIS A 67 -6.13 -9.55 -12.53
C HIS A 67 -6.93 -9.43 -13.85
N LEU A 68 -8.27 -9.34 -13.80
CA LEU A 68 -9.09 -9.11 -15.00
C LEU A 68 -9.21 -7.63 -15.37
N ASP A 69 -8.79 -6.71 -14.48
CA ASP A 69 -8.96 -5.26 -14.60
C ASP A 69 -7.69 -4.56 -15.14
N HIS A 70 -6.73 -5.32 -15.68
CA HIS A 70 -5.42 -4.80 -16.08
C HIS A 70 -5.52 -3.66 -17.10
N LEU A 71 -5.35 -2.40 -16.66
CA LEU A 71 -4.53 -1.42 -17.38
C LEU A 71 -3.88 -0.35 -16.47
N ARG A 72 -2.54 -0.39 -16.50
CA ARG A 72 -1.49 0.49 -15.93
C ARG A 72 -1.41 0.56 -14.39
N PRO A 73 -0.25 0.19 -13.80
CA PRO A 73 0.09 0.63 -12.46
C PRO A 73 -0.08 2.14 -12.42
N SER A 74 -1.06 2.59 -11.65
CA SER A 74 -1.36 4.00 -11.52
C SER A 74 -0.85 4.42 -10.16
N ALA A 75 -0.04 5.47 -10.17
CA ALA A 75 0.52 6.08 -8.98
C ALA A 75 0.01 7.53 -8.93
N ASP A 76 -0.57 7.90 -7.80
CA ASP A 76 -0.83 9.30 -7.45
C ASP A 76 0.07 9.64 -6.28
N ILE A 77 1.03 10.54 -6.51
CA ILE A 77 1.98 10.98 -5.48
C ILE A 77 1.82 12.48 -5.33
N ARG A 78 1.52 12.91 -4.11
CA ARG A 78 1.23 14.30 -3.77
C ARG A 78 1.91 14.66 -2.47
N GLN A 79 2.28 15.93 -2.34
CA GLN A 79 2.64 16.51 -1.06
C GLN A 79 1.44 17.28 -0.51
N ILE A 80 0.91 16.85 0.63
CA ILE A 80 -0.29 17.41 1.28
C ILE A 80 0.06 17.66 2.75
N ASP A 81 -0.18 18.88 3.24
CA ASP A 81 0.09 19.28 4.64
C ASP A 81 1.50 18.91 5.15
N GLY A 82 2.49 19.03 4.27
CA GLY A 82 3.89 18.73 4.60
C GLY A 82 4.22 17.23 4.64
N ARG A 83 3.31 16.35 4.23
CA ARG A 83 3.48 14.89 4.15
C ARG A 83 3.45 14.42 2.70
N ILE A 84 3.99 13.25 2.40
CA ILE A 84 3.74 12.59 1.11
C ILE A 84 2.54 11.68 1.26
N ARG A 85 1.59 11.79 0.32
CA ARG A 85 0.58 10.77 0.09
C ARG A 85 0.86 10.12 -1.25
N ALA A 86 1.06 8.81 -1.23
CA ALA A 86 1.37 8.02 -2.41
C ALA A 86 0.39 6.84 -2.49
N ASN A 87 -0.49 6.86 -3.48
CA ASN A 87 -1.48 5.82 -3.71
C ASN A 87 -1.10 5.02 -4.96
N PHE A 88 -1.10 3.70 -4.84
CA PHE A 88 -0.75 2.76 -5.90
C PHE A 88 -1.85 1.74 -6.11
N THR A 89 -2.08 1.36 -7.37
CA THR A 89 -2.79 0.13 -7.70
C THR A 89 -1.80 -0.99 -8.02
N CYS A 90 -2.10 -2.20 -7.56
CA CYS A 90 -1.36 -3.42 -7.92
C CYS A 90 -2.33 -4.52 -8.35
N ALA A 91 -1.91 -5.34 -9.31
CA ALA A 91 -2.72 -6.47 -9.74
C ALA A 91 -2.56 -7.64 -8.77
N ALA A 92 -3.66 -8.12 -8.21
CA ALA A 92 -3.66 -9.30 -7.37
C ALA A 92 -3.25 -10.56 -8.17
N PRO A 93 -2.46 -11.48 -7.59
CA PRO A 93 -2.06 -12.71 -8.27
C PRO A 93 -3.28 -13.60 -8.62
N PRO A 94 -3.32 -14.23 -9.81
CA PRO A 94 -4.49 -14.96 -10.28
C PRO A 94 -4.53 -16.40 -9.73
N THR A 95 -5.11 -16.62 -8.55
CA THR A 95 -5.54 -17.92 -7.97
C THR A 95 -5.94 -17.69 -6.50
N PRO A 96 -6.62 -18.61 -5.78
CA PRO A 96 -6.76 -18.46 -4.33
C PRO A 96 -5.34 -18.46 -3.78
N ALA A 97 -4.88 -17.26 -3.43
CA ALA A 97 -3.49 -17.02 -3.13
C ALA A 97 -3.10 -17.96 -1.97
N GLY A 98 -1.96 -18.63 -2.12
CA GLY A 98 -1.43 -19.58 -1.13
C GLY A 98 -1.18 -18.93 0.22
N HIS A 99 -0.37 -19.58 1.07
CA HIS A 99 -0.07 -19.00 2.37
C HIS A 99 0.58 -17.60 2.16
N PRO A 100 0.27 -16.57 2.98
CA PRO A 100 0.86 -15.23 2.81
C PRO A 100 2.40 -15.25 2.67
N ALA A 101 3.06 -16.22 3.32
CA ALA A 101 4.49 -16.47 3.20
C ALA A 101 4.97 -16.73 1.75
N ASP A 102 4.17 -17.43 0.94
CA ASP A 102 4.49 -17.73 -0.46
C ASP A 102 4.49 -16.47 -1.33
N LEU A 103 3.79 -15.43 -0.87
CA LEU A 103 3.62 -14.16 -1.57
C LEU A 103 4.62 -13.09 -1.14
N VAL A 104 5.38 -13.31 -0.06
CA VAL A 104 6.38 -12.37 0.43
C VAL A 104 7.39 -11.95 -0.64
N PRO A 105 7.98 -12.87 -1.45
CA PRO A 105 8.91 -12.46 -2.51
C PRO A 105 8.27 -11.54 -3.56
N LEU A 106 6.98 -11.73 -3.85
CA LEU A 106 6.24 -10.83 -4.74
C LEU A 106 5.98 -9.49 -4.05
N ALA A 107 5.48 -9.50 -2.81
CA ALA A 107 5.22 -8.30 -2.03
C ALA A 107 6.47 -7.43 -1.86
N ILE A 108 7.65 -8.03 -1.66
CA ILE A 108 8.93 -7.30 -1.60
C ILE A 108 9.14 -6.52 -2.90
N ARG A 109 9.00 -7.17 -4.06
CA ARG A 109 9.20 -6.52 -5.37
C ARG A 109 8.23 -5.38 -5.61
N GLU A 110 6.97 -5.55 -5.21
CA GLU A 110 5.93 -4.53 -5.39
C GLU A 110 6.19 -3.33 -4.49
N VAL A 111 6.42 -3.55 -3.19
CA VAL A 111 6.65 -2.47 -2.23
C VAL A 111 7.94 -1.72 -2.55
N THR A 112 9.03 -2.42 -2.88
CA THR A 112 10.26 -1.71 -3.29
C THR A 112 10.08 -0.95 -4.59
N GLY A 113 9.33 -1.49 -5.55
CA GLY A 113 8.94 -0.78 -6.77
C GLY A 113 8.17 0.51 -6.48
N MET A 114 7.20 0.49 -5.57
CA MET A 114 6.46 1.67 -5.14
C MET A 114 7.39 2.73 -4.50
N PHE A 115 8.32 2.30 -3.64
CA PHE A 115 9.30 3.21 -3.05
C PHE A 115 10.32 3.75 -4.04
N GLU A 116 10.67 3.00 -5.11
CA GLU A 116 11.46 3.53 -6.22
C GLU A 116 10.72 4.66 -6.94
N VAL A 117 9.42 4.50 -7.20
CA VAL A 117 8.60 5.56 -7.81
C VAL A 117 8.53 6.79 -6.90
N ILE A 118 8.31 6.60 -5.59
CA ILE A 118 8.34 7.70 -4.62
C ILE A 118 9.71 8.38 -4.64
N ARG A 119 10.80 7.61 -4.54
CA ARG A 119 12.17 8.12 -4.56
C ARG A 119 12.41 9.03 -5.75
N GLU A 120 12.01 8.62 -6.94
CA GLU A 120 12.16 9.42 -8.16
C GLU A 120 11.30 10.68 -8.13
N ALA A 121 10.06 10.59 -7.64
CA ALA A 121 9.14 11.71 -7.57
C ALA A 121 9.62 12.82 -6.62
N ILE A 122 10.29 12.48 -5.51
CA ILE A 122 10.74 13.45 -4.50
C ILE A 122 12.26 13.67 -4.48
N GLY A 123 13.01 13.05 -5.40
CA GLY A 123 14.44 13.28 -5.58
C GLY A 123 15.34 12.68 -4.48
N LEU A 124 14.98 11.51 -3.94
CA LEU A 124 15.79 10.82 -2.92
C LEU A 124 16.94 9.99 -3.49
N ALA A 125 17.93 9.71 -2.63
CA ALA A 125 19.00 8.75 -2.92
C ALA A 125 18.45 7.32 -3.09
N THR A 126 19.27 6.43 -3.66
CA THR A 126 18.93 5.01 -3.88
C THR A 126 18.40 4.34 -2.62
N LEU A 127 17.45 3.41 -2.79
CA LEU A 127 16.83 2.72 -1.66
C LEU A 127 17.87 1.94 -0.81
N PRO A 128 17.68 1.88 0.52
CA PRO A 128 18.39 0.92 1.35
C PRO A 128 18.05 -0.53 0.96
N PRO A 129 18.89 -1.51 1.31
CA PRO A 129 18.53 -2.91 1.14
C PRO A 129 17.27 -3.26 1.94
N VAL A 130 16.49 -4.21 1.44
CA VAL A 130 15.35 -4.75 2.18
C VAL A 130 15.88 -5.52 3.40
N PRO A 131 15.47 -5.18 4.63
CA PRO A 131 15.88 -5.91 5.82
C PRO A 131 15.35 -7.36 5.79
N PRO A 132 15.97 -8.29 6.54
CA PRO A 132 15.40 -9.61 6.74
C PRO A 132 13.97 -9.49 7.30
N LEU A 133 13.00 -10.10 6.62
CA LEU A 133 11.62 -10.10 7.11
C LEU A 133 11.46 -11.13 8.23
N PRO A 134 10.81 -10.79 9.35
CA PRO A 134 10.42 -11.79 10.33
C PRO A 134 9.45 -12.79 9.71
N ASP A 135 9.38 -14.00 10.27
CA ASP A 135 8.41 -15.00 9.83
C ASP A 135 6.98 -14.46 10.02
N LEU A 136 6.13 -14.68 9.01
CA LEU A 136 4.71 -14.38 9.12
C LEU A 136 4.07 -15.39 10.09
N PRO A 137 3.37 -14.93 11.15
CA PRO A 137 2.63 -15.85 12.00
C PRO A 137 1.51 -16.54 11.22
N ASP A 138 1.29 -17.83 11.48
CA ASP A 138 0.22 -18.64 10.88
C ASP A 138 -1.20 -18.09 11.17
N HIS A 139 -1.30 -17.20 12.17
CA HIS A 139 -2.50 -16.44 12.49
C HIS A 139 -2.16 -14.97 12.42
N THR A 140 -2.48 -14.34 11.29
CA THR A 140 -2.42 -12.89 11.18
C THR A 140 -3.70 -12.32 11.76
N ASP A 141 -3.56 -11.39 12.72
CA ASP A 141 -4.67 -10.56 13.17
C ASP A 141 -5.41 -9.98 11.95
N THR A 142 -6.73 -9.85 12.04
CA THR A 142 -7.56 -9.37 10.94
C THR A 142 -7.03 -8.03 10.43
N LEU A 143 -6.43 -8.05 9.24
CA LEU A 143 -5.93 -6.86 8.57
C LEU A 143 -7.10 -5.91 8.29
N GLU A 144 -6.99 -4.66 8.74
CA GLU A 144 -7.93 -3.60 8.36
C GLU A 144 -7.71 -3.28 6.87
N VAL A 145 -8.49 -3.92 6.00
CA VAL A 145 -8.55 -3.63 4.56
C VAL A 145 -9.78 -2.76 4.28
N THR A 146 -9.57 -1.65 3.57
CA THR A 146 -10.68 -0.87 3.02
C THR A 146 -11.22 -1.57 1.79
N HIS A 147 -12.46 -2.05 1.87
CA HIS A 147 -13.16 -2.66 0.74
C HIS A 147 -14.05 -1.61 0.07
N ARG A 148 -13.89 -1.41 -1.24
CA ARG A 148 -14.87 -0.66 -2.05
C ARG A 148 -15.35 -1.53 -3.19
N ALA A 149 -16.67 -1.65 -3.30
CA ALA A 149 -17.29 -2.22 -4.49
C ALA A 149 -17.14 -1.22 -5.64
N LEU A 150 -16.65 -1.67 -6.79
CA LEU A 150 -16.68 -0.87 -8.00
C LEU A 150 -18.16 -0.67 -8.41
N PRO A 151 -18.61 0.56 -8.69
CA PRO A 151 -19.98 0.78 -9.14
C PRO A 151 -20.24 0.02 -10.45
N PRO A 152 -21.42 -0.61 -10.62
CA PRO A 152 -21.79 -1.23 -11.89
C PRO A 152 -21.97 -0.13 -12.95
N ASP A 153 -21.23 -0.24 -14.06
CA ASP A 153 -21.14 0.80 -15.07
C ASP A 153 -22.40 0.86 -15.97
N PRO A 154 -23.09 2.01 -16.12
CA PRO A 154 -24.19 2.15 -17.05
C PRO A 154 -23.68 2.49 -18.46
N GLY A 155 -23.13 1.49 -19.15
CA GLY A 155 -22.96 1.48 -20.61
C GLY A 155 -21.63 2.03 -21.14
N ASP A 156 -20.79 1.11 -21.64
CA ASP A 156 -19.69 1.27 -22.59
C ASP A 156 -18.93 2.61 -22.52
N THR A 157 -17.70 2.68 -21.99
CA THR A 157 -16.52 1.99 -22.54
C THR A 157 -15.40 2.14 -21.52
N ASP A 158 -15.15 1.09 -20.74
CA ASP A 158 -13.85 0.60 -20.25
C ASP A 158 -14.11 -0.15 -18.91
N PRO A 159 -14.01 -1.49 -18.86
CA PRO A 159 -14.54 -2.28 -17.76
C PRO A 159 -13.49 -2.53 -16.67
N GLY A 160 -13.74 -2.08 -15.44
CA GLY A 160 -13.17 -2.70 -14.23
C GLY A 160 -12.03 -1.96 -13.49
N TYR A 161 -11.56 -0.80 -13.96
CA TYR A 161 -10.41 -0.12 -13.36
C TYR A 161 -10.80 1.03 -12.43
N LEU A 162 -9.93 1.35 -11.46
CA LEU A 162 -9.99 2.64 -10.78
C LEU A 162 -9.31 3.73 -11.64
N THR A 163 -10.05 4.78 -11.95
CA THR A 163 -9.49 6.03 -12.47
C THR A 163 -8.56 6.68 -11.45
N LEU A 164 -7.64 7.55 -11.90
CA LEU A 164 -6.77 8.34 -11.02
C LEU A 164 -7.58 9.12 -9.95
N THR A 165 -8.75 9.64 -10.30
CA THR A 165 -9.67 10.30 -9.37
C THR A 165 -10.22 9.33 -8.33
N GLN A 166 -10.62 8.12 -8.73
CA GLN A 166 -11.10 7.10 -7.79
C GLN A 166 -9.99 6.61 -6.85
N ILE A 167 -8.73 6.57 -7.30
CA ILE A 167 -7.57 6.24 -6.46
C ILE A 167 -7.32 7.34 -5.42
N GLN A 168 -7.39 8.60 -5.84
CA GLN A 168 -7.26 9.76 -4.94
C GLN A 168 -8.33 9.75 -3.84
N GLU A 169 -9.55 9.37 -4.21
CA GLU A 169 -10.69 9.32 -3.30
C GLU A 169 -10.79 8.00 -2.52
N PHE A 170 -9.98 6.99 -2.85
CA PHE A 170 -10.14 5.62 -2.33
C PHE A 170 -9.96 5.56 -0.81
N PHE A 171 -8.91 6.22 -0.31
CA PHE A 171 -8.67 6.34 1.13
C PHE A 171 -9.23 7.65 1.72
N GLY A 172 -9.73 8.55 0.86
CA GLY A 172 -10.37 9.82 1.21
C GLY A 172 -9.40 10.92 1.64
N ASP A 173 -9.67 12.15 1.20
CA ASP A 173 -9.76 13.26 2.14
C ASP A 173 -11.25 13.39 2.47
N GLU A 174 -11.63 13.50 3.74
CA GLU A 174 -12.97 14.01 4.05
C GLU A 174 -13.12 15.34 3.31
N PRO A 175 -14.13 15.53 2.44
CA PRO A 175 -14.42 16.88 1.99
C PRO A 175 -14.75 17.68 3.26
N PRO A 176 -14.24 18.91 3.42
CA PRO A 176 -14.60 19.72 4.57
C PRO A 176 -16.12 19.79 4.59
N LEU A 177 -16.72 19.28 5.66
CA LEU A 177 -18.15 19.44 5.95
C LEU A 177 -18.46 20.93 5.80
N ARG A 178 -19.17 21.27 4.72
CA ARG A 178 -19.69 22.62 4.48
C ARG A 178 -20.88 22.89 5.38
#